data_AF-A0A351MGW4-F1
#
_entry.id   AF-A0A351MGW4-F1
#
_cell.length_a   1.000
_cell.length_b   1.000
_cell.length_c   1.000
_cell.angle_alpha   90.00
_cell.angle_beta   90.00
_cell.angle_gamma   90.00
#
_symmetry.space_group_name_H-M   'P 1'
#
loop_
_entity.id
_entity.type
_entity.pdbx_description
1 polymer ?
#
loop_
_entity_poly.entity_id
_entity_poly.type
_entity_poly.pdbx_seq_one_letter_code
_entity_poly.pdbx_strand_id
1 'polypeptide(L)'
;LTHSAWLALAAGAAMAQAVAEATGLEPALKWPNDVLLGARKVGGVLVETVLCGDSYAALVGCGLNVGQAPGDFGEELAETATSLNTAAEREFAPDDLLPVLTQALRTLYQRLLRDGPGPVRDAWRSRDVTLGHAVRVDGPEGSWLGQAEDLDQHGGLTIRLEDGSKRQVTAGEVSLRLEE
;
A
#
# COMPACT_ATOMS: atom_id res chain seq x y z
N LEU A 1 10.40 12.27 -11.46
CA LEU A 1 9.07 12.41 -10.82
C LEU A 1 8.11 11.27 -11.19
N THR A 2 8.11 10.76 -12.42
CA THR A 2 7.21 9.69 -12.95
C THR A 2 7.30 8.29 -12.33
N HIS A 3 8.01 8.11 -11.21
CA HIS A 3 8.26 6.81 -10.57
C HIS A 3 7.98 6.79 -9.05
N SER A 4 7.50 7.88 -8.45
CA SER A 4 7.25 7.94 -7.00
C SER A 4 6.18 6.96 -6.55
N ALA A 5 5.13 6.74 -7.35
CA ALA A 5 4.12 5.73 -7.05
C ALA A 5 4.70 4.32 -7.03
N TRP A 6 5.61 3.98 -7.96
CA TRP A 6 6.31 2.68 -7.91
C TRP A 6 7.18 2.51 -6.65
N LEU A 7 7.75 3.58 -6.10
CA LEU A 7 8.44 3.52 -4.80
C LEU A 7 7.46 3.23 -3.66
N ALA A 8 6.29 3.87 -3.66
CA ALA A 8 5.25 3.62 -2.67
C ALA A 8 4.75 2.17 -2.73
N LEU A 9 4.47 1.68 -3.95
CA LEU A 9 4.02 0.30 -4.19
C LEU A 9 5.11 -0.71 -3.81
N ALA A 10 6.38 -0.44 -4.15
CA ALA A 10 7.49 -1.31 -3.76
C ALA A 10 7.64 -1.40 -2.23
N ALA A 11 7.51 -0.27 -1.53
CA ALA A 11 7.59 -0.24 -0.08
C ALA A 11 6.39 -0.93 0.58
N GLY A 12 5.17 -0.73 0.08
CA GLY A 12 3.99 -1.41 0.59
C GLY A 12 4.09 -2.93 0.40
N ALA A 13 4.49 -3.38 -0.79
CA ALA A 13 4.74 -4.79 -1.06
C ALA A 13 5.84 -5.38 -0.18
N ALA A 14 6.92 -4.63 0.09
CA ALA A 14 7.96 -5.03 1.02
C ALA A 14 7.45 -5.15 2.46
N MET A 15 6.63 -4.20 2.92
CA MET A 15 5.99 -4.24 4.23
C MET A 15 5.07 -5.45 4.38
N ALA A 16 4.20 -5.71 3.40
CA ALA A 16 3.34 -6.88 3.43
C ALA A 16 4.13 -8.19 3.38
N GLN A 17 5.21 -8.27 2.59
CA GLN A 17 6.10 -9.43 2.62
C GLN A 17 6.73 -9.63 4.01
N ALA A 18 7.26 -8.57 4.62
CA ALA A 18 7.92 -8.65 5.92
C ALA A 18 6.95 -9.03 7.04
N VAL A 19 5.73 -8.48 7.03
CA VAL A 19 4.67 -8.90 7.95
C VAL A 19 4.37 -10.38 7.78
N ALA A 20 4.15 -10.85 6.57
CA ALA A 20 3.85 -12.27 6.33
C ALA A 20 4.98 -13.19 6.81
N GLU A 21 6.23 -12.85 6.50
CA GLU A 21 7.41 -13.66 6.84
C GLU A 21 7.72 -13.66 8.34
N ALA A 22 7.64 -12.51 9.02
CA ALA A 22 7.96 -12.40 10.43
C ALA A 22 6.83 -12.91 11.35
N THR A 23 5.58 -12.77 10.92
CA THR A 23 4.41 -13.04 11.79
C THR A 23 3.62 -14.29 11.41
N GLY A 24 3.69 -14.73 10.14
CA GLY A 24 2.82 -15.77 9.60
C GLY A 24 1.39 -15.28 9.28
N LEU A 25 1.11 -13.98 9.41
CA LEU A 25 -0.17 -13.39 9.03
C LEU A 25 -0.31 -13.24 7.51
N GLU A 26 -1.54 -12.97 7.04
CA GLU A 26 -1.87 -12.74 5.64
C GLU A 26 -2.20 -11.27 5.38
N PRO A 27 -1.18 -10.40 5.19
CA PRO A 27 -1.41 -9.00 4.91
C PRO A 27 -1.90 -8.78 3.48
N ALA A 28 -2.86 -7.87 3.36
CA ALA A 28 -3.39 -7.37 2.11
C ALA A 28 -2.87 -5.96 1.80
N LEU A 29 -2.89 -5.58 0.53
CA LEU A 29 -2.49 -4.27 0.02
C LEU A 29 -3.69 -3.57 -0.58
N LYS A 30 -3.98 -2.36 -0.11
CA LYS A 30 -4.99 -1.48 -0.71
C LYS A 30 -4.28 -0.30 -1.35
N TRP A 31 -4.50 -0.11 -2.64
CA TRP A 31 -3.93 1.03 -3.37
C TRP A 31 -4.46 2.34 -2.76
N PRO A 32 -3.64 3.40 -2.64
CA PRO A 32 -2.27 3.49 -3.17
C PRO A 32 -1.16 3.03 -2.23
N ASN A 33 -1.43 2.85 -0.94
CA ASN A 33 -0.35 2.82 0.05
C ASN A 33 -0.66 2.13 1.39
N ASP A 34 -1.77 1.41 1.49
CA ASP A 34 -2.21 0.81 2.74
C ASP A 34 -1.84 -0.67 2.85
N VAL A 35 -1.38 -1.07 4.03
CA VAL A 35 -1.21 -2.47 4.42
C VAL A 35 -2.32 -2.83 5.40
N LEU A 36 -3.07 -3.88 5.09
CA LEU A 36 -4.25 -4.31 5.84
C LEU A 36 -4.04 -5.70 6.46
N LEU A 37 -4.72 -5.94 7.57
CA LEU A 37 -4.99 -7.28 8.12
C LEU A 37 -6.51 -7.43 8.24
N GLY A 38 -7.08 -8.34 7.45
CA GLY A 38 -8.52 -8.32 7.19
C GLY A 38 -8.95 -7.00 6.54
N ALA A 39 -9.98 -6.36 7.09
CA ALA A 39 -10.46 -5.06 6.62
C ALA A 39 -9.80 -3.85 7.32
N ARG A 40 -8.88 -4.08 8.27
CA ARG A 40 -8.31 -3.02 9.11
C ARG A 40 -6.88 -2.69 8.72
N LYS A 41 -6.55 -1.41 8.72
CA LYS A 41 -5.23 -0.88 8.39
C LYS A 41 -4.25 -1.16 9.53
N VAL A 42 -3.17 -1.88 9.20
CA VAL A 42 -2.06 -2.14 10.12
C VAL A 42 -0.86 -1.23 9.84
N GLY A 43 -0.77 -0.68 8.63
CA GLY A 43 0.33 0.20 8.27
C GLY A 43 0.08 0.95 6.97
N GLY A 44 1.03 1.79 6.59
CA GLY A 44 0.98 2.50 5.34
C GLY A 44 2.30 3.14 4.95
N VAL A 45 2.36 3.57 3.69
CA VAL A 45 3.53 4.19 3.08
C VAL A 45 3.26 5.63 2.68
N LEU A 46 4.23 6.50 2.90
CA LEU A 46 4.24 7.86 2.38
C LEU A 46 5.54 8.11 1.62
N VAL A 47 5.43 8.71 0.44
CA VAL A 47 6.60 9.05 -0.38
C VAL A 47 6.58 10.55 -0.65
N GLU A 48 7.63 11.23 -0.21
CA GLU A 48 7.87 12.64 -0.52
C GLU A 48 9.08 12.76 -1.42
N THR A 49 8.99 13.57 -2.47
CA THR A 49 10.13 13.83 -3.36
C THR A 49 10.64 15.24 -3.17
N VAL A 50 11.95 15.39 -3.04
CA VAL A 50 12.62 16.68 -2.91
C VAL A 50 13.61 16.88 -4.06
N LEU A 51 13.71 18.11 -4.55
CA LEU A 51 14.73 18.50 -5.51
C LEU A 51 16.01 18.85 -4.74
N CYS A 52 17.11 18.18 -5.07
CA CYS A 52 18.43 18.37 -4.50
C CYS A 52 19.40 18.77 -5.61
N GLY A 53 19.51 20.07 -5.87
CA GLY A 53 20.28 20.58 -7.02
C GLY A 53 19.65 20.12 -8.33
N ASP A 54 20.43 19.42 -9.15
CA ASP A 54 19.99 18.87 -10.45
C ASP A 54 19.43 17.44 -10.35
N SER A 55 19.25 16.90 -9.13
CA SER A 55 18.77 15.55 -8.87
C SER A 55 17.52 15.54 -7.99
N TYR A 56 16.77 14.45 -8.03
CA TYR A 56 15.65 14.21 -7.11
C TYR A 56 16.06 13.18 -6.06
N ALA A 57 15.66 13.42 -4.81
CA ALA A 57 15.65 12.41 -3.76
C ALA A 57 14.20 12.07 -3.40
N ALA A 58 13.96 10.84 -2.95
CA ALA A 58 12.68 10.40 -2.42
C ALA A 58 12.87 9.95 -0.97
N LEU A 59 12.04 10.51 -0.07
CA LEU A 59 11.91 10.07 1.31
C LEU A 59 10.72 9.11 1.37
N VAL A 60 10.98 7.87 1.77
CA VAL A 60 9.96 6.82 1.87
C VAL A 60 9.72 6.52 3.35
N GLY A 61 8.61 7.02 3.89
CA GLY A 61 8.13 6.70 5.23
C GLY A 61 7.32 5.41 5.22
N CYS A 62 7.69 4.46 6.08
CA CYS A 62 6.96 3.21 6.29
C CYS A 62 6.47 3.17 7.73
N GLY A 63 5.15 3.20 7.95
CA GLY A 63 4.54 3.12 9.27
C GLY A 63 3.85 1.79 9.48
N LEU A 64 4.11 1.11 10.61
CA LEU A 64 3.49 -0.15 10.97
C LEU A 64 3.09 -0.15 12.44
N ASN A 65 1.83 -0.49 12.72
CA ASN A 65 1.30 -0.68 14.06
C ASN A 65 1.69 -2.07 14.54
N VAL A 66 2.50 -2.15 15.60
CA VAL A 66 3.02 -3.42 16.14
C VAL A 66 2.31 -3.76 17.45
N GLY A 67 2.55 -2.97 18.50
CA GLY A 67 2.09 -3.28 19.87
C GLY A 67 0.87 -2.52 20.36
N GLN A 68 0.29 -1.62 19.56
CA GLN A 68 -0.87 -0.82 19.97
C GLN A 68 -2.06 -1.73 20.31
N ALA A 69 -2.68 -1.51 21.46
CA ALA A 69 -3.93 -2.16 21.86
C ALA A 69 -5.13 -1.44 21.23
N PRO A 70 -6.33 -2.07 21.17
CA PRO A 70 -7.53 -1.44 20.63
C PRO A 70 -7.85 -0.06 21.24
N GLY A 71 -7.59 0.13 22.54
CA GLY A 71 -7.82 1.39 23.25
C GLY A 71 -6.77 2.49 22.99
N ASP A 72 -5.66 2.18 22.31
CA ASP A 72 -4.64 3.16 21.95
C ASP A 72 -5.00 3.91 20.65
N PHE A 73 -5.95 3.38 19.87
CA PHE A 73 -6.49 4.05 18.71
C PHE A 73 -7.60 5.03 19.13
N GLY A 74 -7.58 6.25 18.61
CA GLY A 74 -8.67 7.20 18.81
C GLY A 74 -10.00 6.67 18.25
N GLU A 75 -11.13 7.22 18.72
CA GLU A 75 -12.47 6.73 18.37
C GLU A 75 -12.71 6.59 16.86
N GLU A 76 -12.17 7.51 16.05
CA GLU A 76 -12.31 7.49 14.59
C GLU A 76 -11.59 6.30 13.92
N LEU A 77 -10.57 5.75 14.57
CA LEU A 77 -9.72 4.68 14.03
C LEU A 77 -9.98 3.31 14.65
N ALA A 78 -10.73 3.24 15.76
CA ALA A 78 -10.93 2.01 16.52
C ALA A 78 -11.47 0.83 15.67
N GLU A 79 -12.35 1.13 14.71
CA GLU A 79 -12.95 0.13 13.82
C GLU A 79 -12.14 -0.14 12.54
N THR A 80 -11.25 0.79 12.16
CA THR A 80 -10.57 0.77 10.85
C THR A 80 -9.07 0.51 10.95
N ALA A 81 -8.47 0.63 12.14
CA ALA A 81 -7.06 0.37 12.40
C ALA A 81 -6.86 -0.89 13.24
N THR A 82 -5.69 -1.51 13.09
CA THR A 82 -5.27 -2.63 13.94
C THR A 82 -3.75 -2.61 14.11
N SER A 83 -3.22 -3.53 14.91
CA SER A 83 -1.79 -3.76 15.11
C SER A 83 -1.45 -5.22 14.90
N LEU A 84 -0.18 -5.54 14.66
CA LEU A 84 0.27 -6.93 14.55
C LEU A 84 -0.11 -7.75 15.77
N ASN A 85 0.10 -7.19 16.97
CA ASN A 85 -0.14 -7.92 18.21
C ASN A 85 -1.64 -8.19 18.43
N THR A 86 -2.48 -7.19 18.12
CA THR A 86 -3.94 -7.34 18.22
C THR A 86 -4.46 -8.36 17.20
N ALA A 87 -3.96 -8.32 15.96
CA ALA A 87 -4.44 -9.19 14.90
C ALA A 87 -3.97 -10.65 15.05
N ALA A 88 -2.78 -10.88 15.61
CA ALA A 88 -2.24 -12.22 15.81
C ALA A 88 -2.56 -12.83 17.17
N GLU A 89 -3.12 -12.04 18.10
CA GLU A 89 -3.27 -12.41 19.51
C GLU A 89 -1.93 -12.91 20.13
N ARG A 90 -0.82 -12.30 19.69
CA ARG A 90 0.56 -12.67 20.05
C ARG A 90 1.46 -11.44 20.03
N GLU A 91 2.45 -11.40 20.91
CA GLU A 91 3.41 -10.29 20.93
C GLU A 91 4.51 -10.42 19.85
N PHE A 92 4.74 -9.31 19.15
CA PHE A 92 5.90 -9.04 18.32
C PHE A 92 6.57 -7.73 18.75
N ALA A 93 7.85 -7.60 18.43
CA ALA A 93 8.62 -6.38 18.58
C ALA A 93 9.05 -5.84 17.20
N PRO A 94 9.32 -4.53 17.09
CA PRO A 94 9.89 -3.95 15.86
C PRO A 94 11.17 -4.67 15.40
N ASP A 95 11.96 -5.20 16.32
CA ASP A 95 13.20 -5.93 16.03
C ASP A 95 12.95 -7.26 15.28
N ASP A 96 11.76 -7.85 15.41
CA ASP A 96 11.38 -9.04 14.65
C ASP A 96 11.10 -8.70 13.16
N LEU A 97 10.72 -7.45 12.89
CA LEU A 97 10.26 -6.98 11.58
C LEU A 97 11.38 -6.31 10.78
N LEU A 98 12.24 -5.52 11.46
CA LEU A 98 13.22 -4.62 10.83
C LEU A 98 14.19 -5.34 9.87
N PRO A 99 14.80 -6.49 10.20
CA PRO A 99 15.72 -7.17 9.30
C PRO A 99 15.04 -7.64 8.02
N VAL A 100 13.85 -8.22 8.16
CA VAL A 100 13.06 -8.76 7.03
C VAL A 100 12.54 -7.63 6.16
N LEU A 101 12.02 -6.56 6.76
CA LEU A 101 11.56 -5.37 6.05
C LEU A 101 12.69 -4.70 5.26
N THR A 102 13.85 -4.51 5.88
CA THR A 102 15.00 -3.88 5.22
C THR A 102 15.49 -4.72 4.05
N GLN A 103 15.50 -6.05 4.19
CA GLN A 103 15.89 -6.97 3.12
C GLN A 103 14.87 -6.96 1.97
N ALA A 104 13.57 -6.97 2.27
CA ALA A 104 12.49 -6.92 1.28
C ALA A 104 12.51 -5.59 0.51
N LEU A 105 12.65 -4.45 1.22
CA LEU A 105 12.78 -3.12 0.63
C LEU A 105 13.97 -3.05 -0.32
N ARG A 106 15.16 -3.48 0.13
CA ARG A 106 16.37 -3.51 -0.70
C ARG A 106 16.15 -4.35 -1.96
N THR A 107 15.56 -5.53 -1.81
CA THR A 107 15.34 -6.47 -2.90
C THR A 107 14.39 -5.89 -3.96
N LEU A 108 13.23 -5.38 -3.54
CA LEU A 108 12.25 -4.82 -4.47
C LEU A 108 12.75 -3.52 -5.10
N TYR A 109 13.45 -2.67 -4.36
CA TYR A 109 14.07 -1.47 -4.91
C TYR A 109 15.13 -1.79 -5.97
N GLN A 110 16.01 -2.74 -5.70
CA GLN A 110 17.02 -3.18 -6.68
C GLN A 110 16.39 -3.79 -7.94
N ARG A 111 15.33 -4.58 -7.77
CA ARG A 111 14.56 -5.12 -8.91
C ARG A 111 13.87 -4.02 -9.70
N LEU A 112 13.30 -3.02 -9.03
CA LEU A 112 12.67 -1.87 -9.70
C LEU A 112 13.68 -1.11 -10.57
N LEU A 113 14.90 -0.88 -10.05
CA LEU A 113 15.95 -0.19 -10.80
C LEU A 113 16.47 -1.00 -11.99
N ARG A 114 16.61 -2.32 -11.83
CA ARG A 114 17.23 -3.19 -12.84
C ARG A 114 16.25 -3.66 -13.90
N ASP A 115 15.07 -4.09 -13.47
CA ASP A 115 14.09 -4.83 -14.28
C ASP A 115 12.83 -3.98 -14.60
N GLY A 116 12.78 -2.74 -14.09
CA GLY A 116 11.61 -1.87 -14.22
C GLY A 116 10.47 -2.25 -13.27
N PRO A 117 9.23 -1.76 -13.52
CA PRO A 117 8.12 -1.90 -12.57
C PRO A 117 7.51 -3.31 -12.49
N GLY A 118 7.84 -4.21 -13.43
CA GLY A 118 7.24 -5.54 -13.52
C GLY A 118 7.29 -6.34 -12.21
N PRO A 119 8.47 -6.55 -11.60
CA PRO A 119 8.58 -7.30 -10.34
C PRO A 119 7.81 -6.68 -9.17
N VAL A 120 7.75 -5.34 -9.11
CA VAL A 120 6.99 -4.63 -8.06
C VAL A 120 5.49 -4.80 -8.28
N ARG A 121 5.04 -4.68 -9.53
CA ARG A 121 3.64 -4.93 -9.91
C ARG A 121 3.20 -6.34 -9.55
N ASP A 122 4.03 -7.34 -9.83
CA ASP A 122 3.73 -8.74 -9.52
C ASP A 122 3.68 -8.98 -8.00
N ALA A 123 4.64 -8.39 -7.25
CA ALA A 123 4.65 -8.46 -5.79
C ALA A 123 3.42 -7.79 -5.18
N TRP A 124 3.04 -6.62 -5.68
CA TRP A 124 1.84 -5.90 -5.24
C TRP A 124 0.57 -6.71 -5.52
N ARG A 125 0.36 -7.12 -6.78
CA ARG A 125 -0.83 -7.87 -7.22
C ARG A 125 -1.05 -9.16 -6.45
N SER A 126 0.01 -9.81 -5.97
CA SER A 126 -0.12 -11.05 -5.18
C SER A 126 -0.88 -10.88 -3.86
N ARG A 127 -1.06 -9.64 -3.38
CA ARG A 127 -1.74 -9.30 -2.12
C ARG A 127 -2.74 -8.15 -2.28
N ASP A 128 -3.01 -7.73 -3.51
CA ASP A 128 -3.86 -6.57 -3.78
C ASP A 128 -5.34 -6.91 -3.57
N VAL A 129 -6.05 -6.03 -2.87
CA VAL A 129 -7.50 -6.14 -2.64
C VAL A 129 -8.30 -5.07 -3.40
N THR A 130 -7.63 -4.26 -4.23
CA THR A 130 -8.28 -3.15 -4.94
C THR A 130 -8.73 -3.56 -6.34
N LEU A 131 -7.83 -4.15 -7.13
CA LEU A 131 -8.11 -4.60 -8.48
C LEU A 131 -9.21 -5.67 -8.49
N GLY A 132 -10.03 -5.65 -9.54
CA GLY A 132 -11.15 -6.57 -9.67
C GLY A 132 -12.38 -6.19 -8.85
N HIS A 133 -12.34 -5.10 -8.08
CA HIS A 133 -13.50 -4.62 -7.30
C HIS A 133 -14.05 -3.26 -7.78
N ALA A 134 -15.32 -3.01 -7.45
CA ALA A 134 -15.93 -1.71 -7.57
C ALA A 134 -15.36 -0.76 -6.50
N VAL A 135 -14.91 0.41 -6.94
CA VAL A 135 -14.22 1.38 -6.08
C VAL A 135 -14.83 2.77 -6.22
N ARG A 136 -14.75 3.50 -5.12
CA ARG A 136 -14.82 4.97 -5.12
C ARG A 136 -13.43 5.50 -4.89
N VAL A 137 -12.99 6.41 -5.75
CA VAL A 137 -11.72 7.10 -5.62
C VAL A 137 -11.98 8.59 -5.46
N ASP A 138 -11.62 9.12 -4.30
CA ASP A 138 -11.71 10.55 -3.98
C ASP A 138 -10.30 11.14 -4.14
N GLY A 139 -10.09 11.90 -5.22
CA GLY A 139 -8.80 12.51 -5.57
C GLY A 139 -8.87 14.04 -5.66
N PRO A 140 -7.74 14.70 -5.93
CA PRO A 140 -7.66 16.17 -5.99
C PRO A 140 -8.53 16.79 -7.09
N GLU A 141 -8.75 16.06 -8.18
CA GLU A 141 -9.55 16.51 -9.33
C GLU A 141 -11.03 16.13 -9.24
N GLY A 142 -11.46 15.49 -8.15
CA GLY A 142 -12.83 15.05 -7.93
C GLY A 142 -12.95 13.59 -7.49
N SER A 143 -14.18 13.07 -7.57
CA SER A 143 -14.51 11.71 -7.15
C SER A 143 -14.96 10.88 -8.34
N TRP A 144 -14.53 9.62 -8.40
CA TRP A 144 -14.90 8.69 -9.46
C TRP A 144 -15.39 7.38 -8.89
N LEU A 145 -16.45 6.84 -9.51
CA LEU A 145 -16.99 5.52 -9.25
C LEU A 145 -16.73 4.64 -10.46
N GLY A 146 -16.24 3.43 -10.23
CA GLY A 146 -16.02 2.49 -11.31
C GLY A 146 -15.32 1.22 -10.86
N GLN A 147 -14.92 0.41 -11.83
CA GLN A 147 -14.22 -0.84 -11.64
C GLN A 147 -12.71 -0.61 -11.65
N ALA A 148 -11.99 -1.01 -10.60
CA ALA A 148 -10.53 -1.02 -10.60
C ALA A 148 -10.01 -2.16 -11.52
N GLU A 149 -9.32 -1.81 -12.60
CA GLU A 149 -8.92 -2.78 -13.64
C GLU A 149 -7.42 -3.10 -13.65
N ASP A 150 -6.57 -2.08 -13.51
CA ASP A 150 -5.13 -2.26 -13.57
C ASP A 150 -4.36 -1.12 -12.89
N LEU A 151 -3.04 -1.28 -12.74
CA LEU A 151 -2.08 -0.23 -12.51
C LEU A 151 -1.41 0.15 -13.84
N ASP A 152 -1.39 1.43 -14.17
CA ASP A 152 -0.74 1.93 -15.37
C ASP A 152 0.81 1.85 -15.28
N GLN A 153 1.49 2.26 -16.35
CA GLN A 153 2.97 2.25 -16.42
C GLN A 153 3.66 3.14 -15.37
N HIS A 154 2.92 4.05 -14.73
CA HIS A 154 3.39 4.95 -13.68
C HIS A 154 2.99 4.47 -12.27
N GLY A 155 2.22 3.40 -12.14
CA GLY A 155 1.71 2.87 -10.87
C GLY A 155 0.39 3.52 -10.42
N GLY A 156 -0.25 4.31 -11.30
CA GLY A 156 -1.57 4.87 -11.06
C GLY A 156 -2.68 3.85 -11.29
N LEU A 157 -3.78 3.96 -10.54
CA LEU A 157 -4.94 3.08 -10.68
C LEU A 157 -5.72 3.43 -11.96
N THR A 158 -5.99 2.43 -12.78
CA THR A 158 -6.89 2.52 -13.93
C THR A 158 -8.28 2.07 -13.51
N ILE A 159 -9.24 2.98 -13.62
CA ILE A 159 -10.65 2.77 -13.28
C ILE A 159 -11.46 2.79 -14.57
N ARG A 160 -12.30 1.77 -14.79
CA ARG A 160 -13.33 1.80 -15.83
C ARG A 160 -14.62 2.39 -15.25
N LEU A 161 -15.05 3.51 -15.82
CA LEU A 161 -16.27 4.21 -15.43
C LEU A 161 -17.52 3.52 -16.01
N GLU A 162 -18.71 3.95 -15.57
CA GLU A 162 -20.00 3.41 -16.00
C GLU A 162 -20.24 3.54 -17.52
N ASP A 163 -19.76 4.63 -18.14
CA ASP A 163 -19.83 4.84 -19.59
C ASP A 163 -18.82 3.99 -20.40
N GLY A 164 -18.05 3.15 -19.71
CA GLY A 164 -17.02 2.29 -20.29
C GLY A 164 -15.69 2.99 -20.56
N SER A 165 -15.59 4.31 -20.35
CA SER A 165 -14.34 5.04 -20.47
C SER A 165 -13.37 4.65 -19.34
N LYS A 166 -12.07 4.81 -19.59
CA LYS A 166 -11.02 4.53 -18.61
C LYS A 166 -10.45 5.83 -18.08
N ARG A 167 -10.27 5.91 -16.76
CA ARG A 167 -9.60 7.00 -16.06
C ARG A 167 -8.37 6.50 -15.33
N GLN A 168 -7.27 7.21 -15.47
CA GLN A 168 -6.07 7.01 -14.67
C GLN A 168 -6.10 7.92 -13.45
N VAL A 169 -5.81 7.36 -12.28
CA VAL A 169 -5.74 8.08 -11.01
C VAL A 169 -4.37 7.85 -10.39
N THR A 170 -3.61 8.92 -10.22
CA THR A 170 -2.22 8.87 -9.73
C THR A 170 -2.12 9.06 -8.22
N ALA A 171 -3.15 9.61 -7.59
CA ALA A 171 -3.29 9.80 -6.15
C ALA A 171 -4.77 9.94 -5.77
N GLY A 172 -5.12 9.53 -4.55
CA GLY A 172 -6.46 9.65 -3.99
C GLY A 172 -6.69 8.65 -2.86
N GLU A 173 -7.78 8.83 -2.13
CA GLU A 173 -8.27 7.83 -1.18
C GLU A 173 -9.17 6.85 -1.91
N VAL A 174 -8.96 5.55 -1.69
CA VAL A 174 -9.76 4.49 -2.29
C VAL A 174 -10.58 3.78 -1.24
N SER A 175 -11.88 3.77 -1.47
CA SER A 175 -12.85 2.98 -0.71
C SER A 175 -13.37 1.83 -1.57
N LEU A 176 -13.23 0.61 -1.07
CA LEU A 176 -13.85 -0.56 -1.69
C LEU A 176 -15.35 -0.50 -1.41
N ARG A 177 -16.17 -0.59 -2.46
CA ARG A 177 -17.58 -0.93 -2.27
C ARG A 177 -17.64 -2.44 -2.15
N LEU A 178 -17.80 -2.94 -0.94
CA LEU A 178 -18.35 -4.26 -0.75
C LEU A 178 -19.80 -4.17 -1.22
N GLU A 179 -20.15 -4.90 -2.28
CA GLU A 179 -21.55 -5.07 -2.65
C GLU A 179 -22.27 -5.69 -1.43
N GLU A 180 -23.39 -5.08 -1.01
CA GLU A 180 -24.30 -5.66 -0.01
C GLU A 180 -24.94 -6.96 -0.51
#